data_AF-A0A962FFU9-F1
#
_entry.id   AF-A0A962FFU9-F1
#
_cell.length_a   1.000
_cell.length_b   1.000
_cell.length_c   1.000
_cell.angle_alpha   90.00
_cell.angle_beta   90.00
_cell.angle_gamma   90.00
#
_symmetry.space_group_name_H-M   'P 1'
#
loop_
_entity.id
_entity.type
_entity.pdbx_description
1 polymer ?
#
loop_
_entity_poly.entity_id
_entity_poly.type
_entity_poly.pdbx_seq_one_letter_code
_entity_poly.pdbx_strand_id
1 'polypeptide(L)' 'MRDYAVKFSHIGLYVNKLDPMIDFYSRIMGFPVTDRGLLHGTIPIAFMSRDPQDHHQIALIEARTPEHGIGNV' A
#
# COMPACT_ATOMS: atom_id res chain seq x y z
N MET A 1 7.60 29.24 -4.29
CA MET A 1 7.60 29.26 -2.80
C MET A 1 7.69 27.80 -2.38
N ARG A 2 8.60 27.43 -1.47
CA ARG A 2 8.69 26.03 -1.02
C ARG A 2 7.62 25.81 0.04
N ASP A 3 6.64 24.98 -0.28
CA ASP A 3 5.58 24.58 0.63
C ASP A 3 6.15 23.59 1.66
N TYR A 4 6.60 24.10 2.81
CA TYR A 4 7.03 23.29 3.97
C TYR A 4 5.83 22.73 4.75
N ALA A 5 4.80 22.24 4.05
CA ALA A 5 3.66 21.60 4.67
C ALA A 5 4.04 20.16 5.04
N VAL A 6 3.92 19.80 6.32
CA VAL A 6 3.97 18.40 6.75
C VAL A 6 2.82 17.67 6.07
N LYS A 7 3.15 16.64 5.28
CA LYS A 7 2.19 15.75 4.64
C LYS A 7 2.35 14.36 5.22
N PHE A 8 1.24 13.64 5.26
CA PHE A 8 1.27 12.21 5.50
C PHE A 8 2.04 11.53 4.36
N SER A 9 3.04 10.70 4.67
CA SER A 9 3.83 10.01 3.66
C SER A 9 3.08 8.78 3.13
N HIS A 10 2.97 7.71 3.91
CA HIS A 10 2.23 6.50 3.52
C HIS A 10 1.93 5.62 4.74
N ILE A 11 1.04 4.64 4.56
CA ILE A 11 0.80 3.52 5.49
C ILE A 11 0.94 2.16 4.82
N GLY A 12 1.50 1.21 5.56
CA GLY A 12 1.45 -0.22 5.24
C GLY A 12 0.39 -0.94 6.06
N LEU A 13 -0.39 -1.81 5.41
CA LEU A 13 -1.44 -2.62 6.04
C LEU A 13 -1.26 -4.09 5.68
N TYR A 14 -1.18 -4.94 6.71
CA TYR A 14 -1.29 -6.39 6.52
C TYR A 14 -2.75 -6.78 6.34
N VAL A 15 -3.03 -7.54 5.29
CA VAL A 15 -4.38 -7.98 4.93
C VAL A 15 -4.42 -9.48 4.71
N ASN A 16 -5.54 -10.10 5.04
CA ASN A 16 -5.69 -11.56 4.89
C ASN A 16 -5.80 -12.03 3.44
N LYS A 17 -6.38 -11.20 2.55
CA LYS A 17 -6.54 -11.47 1.12
C LYS A 17 -6.35 -10.16 0.35
N LEU A 18 -5.41 -10.14 -0.58
CA LEU A 18 -5.01 -8.93 -1.27
C LEU A 18 -6.08 -8.42 -2.23
N ASP A 19 -6.56 -9.27 -3.14
CA ASP A 19 -7.48 -8.83 -4.20
C ASP A 19 -8.81 -8.24 -3.67
N PRO A 20 -9.50 -8.82 -2.67
CA PRO A 20 -10.68 -8.19 -2.09
C PRO A 20 -10.39 -6.83 -1.44
N MET A 21 -9.21 -6.67 -0.84
CA MET A 21 -8.83 -5.41 -0.23
C MET A 21 -8.46 -4.36 -1.28
N ILE A 22 -7.78 -4.75 -2.36
CA ILE A 22 -7.57 -3.87 -3.51
C ILE A 22 -8.90 -3.39 -4.07
N ASP A 23 -9.89 -4.27 -4.23
CA ASP A 23 -11.22 -3.90 -4.73
C ASP A 23 -11.87 -2.84 -3.82
N PHE A 24 -11.86 -3.05 -2.51
CA PHE A 24 -12.38 -2.08 -1.54
C PHE A 24 -11.63 -0.73 -1.60
N TYR A 25 -10.30 -0.75 -1.50
CA TYR A 25 -9.51 0.49 -1.47
C TYR A 25 -9.55 1.25 -2.79
N SER A 26 -9.72 0.56 -3.92
CA SER A 26 -9.86 1.19 -5.23
C SER A 26 -11.26 1.71 -5.49
N ARG A 27 -12.30 0.89 -5.32
CA ARG A 27 -13.68 1.26 -5.70
C ARG A 27 -14.38 2.12 -4.68
N ILE A 28 -14.17 1.85 -3.39
CA ILE A 28 -14.87 2.55 -2.31
C ILE A 28 -14.05 3.75 -1.83
N MET A 29 -12.75 3.55 -1.63
CA MET A 29 -11.87 4.62 -1.10
C MET A 29 -11.18 5.44 -2.21
N GLY A 30 -11.28 5.01 -3.48
CA GLY A 30 -10.80 5.76 -4.62
C GLY A 30 -9.29 5.76 -4.83
N PHE A 31 -8.54 4.83 -4.23
CA PHE A 31 -7.10 4.69 -4.43
C PHE A 31 -6.81 3.72 -5.60
N PRO A 32 -6.45 4.18 -6.79
CA PRO A 32 -6.03 3.28 -7.87
C PRO A 32 -4.72 2.56 -7.50
N VAL A 33 -4.57 1.35 -8.01
CA VAL A 33 -3.31 0.58 -7.92
C VAL A 33 -2.29 1.25 -8.84
N THR A 34 -1.12 1.57 -8.29
CA THR A 34 0.01 2.13 -9.05
C THR A 34 1.05 1.08 -9.39
N ASP A 35 1.24 0.08 -8.51
CA ASP A 35 2.18 -1.02 -8.72
C ASP A 35 1.78 -2.27 -7.93
N ARG A 36 2.27 -3.44 -8.36
CA ARG A 36 2.11 -4.74 -7.70
C ARG A 36 3.41 -5.53 -7.74
N GLY A 37 3.68 -6.31 -6.70
CA GLY A 37 4.87 -7.15 -6.66
C GLY A 37 4.84 -8.21 -5.57
N LEU A 38 6.03 -8.73 -5.28
CA LEU A 38 6.27 -9.68 -4.20
C LEU A 38 7.30 -9.10 -3.22
N LEU A 39 6.88 -8.81 -1.99
CA LEU A 39 7.77 -8.48 -0.89
C LEU A 39 8.61 -9.71 -0.55
N HIS A 40 9.93 -9.52 -0.46
CA HIS A 40 10.93 -10.60 -0.31
C HIS A 40 10.82 -11.74 -1.35
N GLY A 41 10.22 -11.46 -2.52
CA GLY A 41 10.06 -12.44 -3.59
C GLY A 41 8.97 -13.50 -3.35
N THR A 42 8.21 -13.42 -2.26
CA THR A 42 7.20 -14.44 -1.91
C THR A 42 5.86 -13.89 -1.47
N ILE A 43 5.80 -12.68 -0.91
CA ILE A 43 4.60 -12.14 -0.28
C ILE A 43 3.91 -11.12 -1.20
N PRO A 44 2.68 -11.35 -1.67
CA PRO A 44 1.96 -10.39 -2.51
C PRO A 44 1.83 -9.01 -1.85
N ILE A 45 2.18 -7.98 -2.60
CA ILE A 45 2.03 -6.58 -2.19
C ILE A 45 1.43 -5.75 -3.33
N ALA A 46 0.58 -4.79 -2.99
CA ALA A 46 0.08 -3.78 -3.93
C ALA A 46 0.24 -2.37 -3.36
N PHE A 47 0.68 -1.47 -4.20
CA PHE A 47 0.85 -0.06 -3.90
C PHE A 47 -0.28 0.75 -4.55
N MET A 48 -0.80 1.73 -3.82
CA MET A 48 -1.95 2.52 -4.24
C MET A 48 -1.75 4.01 -3.91
N SER A 49 -2.15 4.90 -4.82
CA SER A 49 -2.01 6.35 -4.64
C SER A 49 -3.10 7.14 -5.33
N ARG A 50 -3.53 8.27 -4.75
CA ARG A 50 -4.38 9.27 -5.43
C ARG A 50 -3.60 10.52 -5.84
N ASP A 51 -2.37 10.68 -5.37
CA ASP A 51 -1.49 11.77 -5.75
C ASP A 51 -0.38 11.22 -6.66
N PRO A 52 -0.29 11.67 -7.93
CA PRO A 52 0.79 11.24 -8.82
C PRO A 52 2.19 11.72 -8.38
N GLN A 53 2.28 12.64 -7.42
CA GLN A 53 3.56 13.09 -6.86
C GLN A 53 4.06 12.20 -5.70
N ASP A 54 3.19 11.37 -5.13
CA ASP A 54 3.55 10.41 -4.10
C ASP A 54 3.83 9.05 -4.74
N HIS A 55 4.95 8.41 -4.35
CA HIS A 55 5.32 7.08 -4.85
C HIS A 55 4.23 6.03 -4.53
N HIS A 56 3.66 6.10 -3.33
CA HIS A 56 2.40 5.48 -2.93
C HIS A 56 1.94 6.08 -1.61
N GLN A 57 0.64 5.98 -1.32
CA GLN A 57 0.06 6.42 -0.05
C GLN A 57 -0.40 5.23 0.80
N ILE A 58 -0.72 4.09 0.16
CA ILE A 58 -1.13 2.83 0.80
C ILE A 58 -0.33 1.68 0.19
N ALA A 59 0.23 0.82 1.05
CA ALA A 59 0.77 -0.49 0.68
C ALA A 59 -0.06 -1.59 1.36
N LEU A 60 -0.67 -2.48 0.57
CA LEU A 60 -1.42 -3.64 1.06
C LEU A 60 -0.55 -4.89 0.92
N ILE A 61 -0.29 -5.58 2.02
CA ILE A 61 0.61 -6.75 2.08
C ILE A 61 -0.22 -7.96 2.49
N GLU A 62 -0.24 -9.01 1.68
CA GLU A 62 -0.96 -10.24 2.03
C GLU A 62 -0.22 -11.02 3.11
N ALA A 63 -0.69 -10.93 4.36
CA ALA A 63 -0.12 -11.67 5.48
C ALA A 63 -1.22 -12.02 6.50
N ARG A 64 -1.16 -13.25 7.02
CA ARG A 64 -2.10 -13.74 8.04
C ARG A 64 -1.84 -13.13 9.42
N THR A 65 -0.59 -12.81 9.72
CA THR A 65 -0.18 -12.10 10.94
C THR A 65 1.01 -11.18 10.64
N PRO A 66 1.21 -10.09 11.41
CA PRO A 66 2.27 -9.11 11.15
C PRO A 66 3.68 -9.70 11.12
N GLU A 67 3.96 -10.71 11.95
CA GLU A 67 5.25 -11.38 12.01
C GLU A 67 5.62 -12.14 10.73
N HIS A 68 4.66 -12.46 9.86
CA HIS A 68 4.93 -13.04 8.54
C HIS A 68 5.33 -11.99 7.49
N GLY A 69 5.13 -10.70 7.78
CA GLY A 69 5.34 -9.62 6.83
C GLY A 69 6.51 -8.68 7.16
N ILE A 70 7.19 -8.87 8.29
CA ILE A 70 8.31 -8.01 8.72
C ILE A 70 9.58 -8.24 7.88
N GLY A 71 9.63 -7.59 6.72
CA GLY A 71 10.83 -6.92 6.24
C GLY A 71 10.78 -5.50 6.72
N ASN A 72 11.84 -4.99 7.35
CA ASN A 72 11.94 -3.59 7.74
C ASN A 72 11.64 -2.72 6.50
N VAL A 73 10.47 -2.07 6.51
CA VAL A 73 10.14 -0.95 5.63
C VAL A 73 10.75 0.31 6.19
#